data_AF-A0A7W5ZKD3-F1
#
_entry.id   AF-A0A7W5ZKD3-F1
#
_cell.length_a   1.000
_cell.length_b   1.000
_cell.length_c   1.000
_cell.angle_alpha   90.00
_cell.angle_beta   90.00
_cell.angle_gamma   90.00
#
_symmetry.space_group_name_H-M   'P 1'
#
loop_
_entity.id
_entity.type
_entity.pdbx_description
1 polymer ?
#
loop_
_entity_poly.entity_id
_entity_poly.type
_entity_poly.pdbx_seq_one_letter_code
_entity_poly.pdbx_strand_id
1 'polypeptide(L)'
;MAFQPFSFAFKLLVGLALSFSLSAQHQPIASGVYVWKGLPVSKKASVEQRQILEGTTPAFKHLKVHATTLKPHQAPHPSHKHSDEELVIVKEGELTVTIEGFKIKKSPTRCKLN
;
A
#
# COMPACT_ATOMS: atom_id res chain seq x y z
N MET A 1 -34.61 -42.66 -46.84
CA MET A 1 -33.69 -41.60 -47.29
C MET A 1 -34.50 -40.33 -47.48
N ALA A 2 -34.37 -39.36 -46.57
CA ALA A 2 -35.02 -38.05 -46.69
C ALA A 2 -34.10 -36.99 -46.07
N PHE A 3 -33.48 -36.20 -46.95
CA PHE A 3 -32.67 -35.03 -46.60
C PHE A 3 -33.60 -33.85 -46.32
N GLN A 4 -33.33 -33.08 -45.27
CA GLN A 4 -33.94 -31.78 -45.00
C GLN A 4 -32.80 -30.76 -44.78
N PRO A 5 -32.66 -29.70 -45.60
CA PRO A 5 -31.70 -28.64 -45.33
C PRO A 5 -32.42 -27.48 -44.63
N PHE A 6 -32.15 -27.27 -43.33
CA PHE A 6 -32.51 -26.02 -42.66
C PHE A 6 -31.34 -25.05 -42.76
N SER A 7 -31.43 -24.16 -43.75
CA SER A 7 -30.74 -22.88 -43.75
C SER A 7 -31.50 -21.95 -42.82
N PHE A 8 -30.89 -21.54 -41.70
CA PHE A 8 -31.31 -20.33 -40.98
C PHE A 8 -30.07 -19.54 -40.57
N ALA A 9 -29.95 -18.40 -41.24
CA ALA A 9 -29.02 -17.33 -40.96
C ALA A 9 -29.21 -16.72 -39.56
N PHE A 10 -28.19 -15.99 -39.11
CA PHE A 10 -28.27 -14.89 -38.14
C PHE A 10 -28.52 -15.35 -36.69
N LYS A 11 -27.59 -15.20 -35.75
CA LYS A 11 -27.09 -13.92 -35.23
C LYS A 11 -25.73 -14.13 -34.56
N LEU A 12 -24.68 -13.60 -35.19
CA LEU A 12 -23.45 -13.26 -34.47
C LEU A 12 -23.78 -12.04 -33.60
N LEU A 13 -24.31 -12.27 -32.40
CA LEU A 13 -24.41 -11.22 -31.38
C LEU A 13 -23.05 -11.13 -30.69
N VAL A 14 -22.15 -10.31 -31.27
CA VAL A 14 -20.94 -9.87 -30.58
C VAL A 14 -21.40 -9.03 -29.39
N GLY A 15 -21.53 -9.67 -28.24
CA GLY A 15 -21.67 -9.00 -26.96
C GLY A 15 -20.36 -8.29 -26.65
N LEU A 16 -20.26 -7.02 -27.03
CA LEU A 16 -19.20 -6.13 -26.58
C LEU A 16 -19.42 -5.88 -25.09
N ALA A 17 -18.87 -6.75 -24.24
CA ALA A 17 -18.75 -6.49 -22.82
C ALA A 17 -17.80 -5.30 -22.65
N LEU A 18 -18.37 -4.11 -22.42
CA LEU A 18 -17.61 -2.98 -21.89
C LEU A 18 -17.13 -3.39 -20.50
N SER A 19 -15.90 -3.88 -20.42
CA SER A 19 -15.16 -3.99 -19.16
C SER A 19 -14.89 -2.58 -18.66
N PHE A 20 -15.83 -2.03 -17.88
CA PHE A 20 -15.56 -0.84 -17.08
C PHE A 20 -14.54 -1.23 -16.02
N SER A 21 -13.28 -0.87 -16.24
CA SER A 21 -12.27 -0.89 -15.19
C SER A 21 -12.66 0.16 -14.15
N LEU A 22 -13.35 -0.27 -13.09
CA LEU A 22 -13.50 0.56 -11.90
C LEU A 22 -12.09 0.80 -11.35
N SER A 23 -11.59 2.03 -11.47
CA SER A 23 -10.38 2.42 -10.72
C SER A 23 -10.70 2.22 -9.24
N ALA A 24 -9.97 1.33 -8.58
CA ALA A 24 -10.14 1.05 -7.17
C ALA A 24 -9.78 2.31 -6.36
N GLN A 25 -10.77 3.14 -6.06
CA GLN A 25 -10.59 4.29 -5.20
C GLN A 25 -10.33 3.81 -3.78
N HIS A 26 -9.33 4.40 -3.13
CA HIS A 26 -9.02 4.13 -1.72
C HIS A 26 -10.27 4.33 -0.85
N GLN A 27 -10.61 3.29 -0.09
CA GLN A 27 -11.77 3.34 0.80
C GLN A 27 -11.51 4.32 1.96
N PRO A 28 -12.55 4.97 2.50
CA PRO A 28 -12.41 5.79 3.69
C PRO A 28 -11.90 4.99 4.88
N ILE A 29 -10.97 5.58 5.63
CA ILE A 29 -10.48 5.02 6.89
C ILE A 29 -11.56 5.22 7.96
N ALA A 30 -11.99 4.13 8.60
CA ALA A 30 -12.96 4.18 9.68
C ALA A 30 -12.38 4.89 10.92
N SER A 31 -13.19 5.69 11.61
CA SER A 31 -12.77 6.25 12.90
C SER A 31 -12.71 5.16 13.97
N GLY A 32 -11.61 5.09 14.72
CA GLY A 32 -11.49 4.11 15.79
C GLY A 32 -10.06 3.91 16.30
N VAL A 33 -9.92 2.90 17.16
CA VAL A 33 -8.63 2.48 17.73
C VAL A 33 -8.08 1.30 16.93
N TYR A 34 -6.91 1.49 16.32
CA TYR A 34 -6.22 0.45 15.56
C TYR A 34 -5.28 -0.34 16.47
N VAL A 35 -5.69 -1.56 16.82
CA VAL A 35 -4.96 -2.41 17.76
C VAL A 35 -3.76 -3.06 17.09
N TRP A 36 -2.56 -2.85 17.65
CA TRP A 36 -1.32 -3.47 17.16
C TRP A 36 -1.34 -5.00 17.21
N LYS A 37 -1.88 -5.56 18.30
CA LYS A 37 -1.91 -7.00 18.55
C LYS A 37 -2.73 -7.69 17.47
N GLY A 38 -2.11 -8.63 16.75
CA GLY A 38 -2.78 -9.44 15.73
C GLY A 38 -2.75 -8.86 14.32
N LEU A 39 -2.16 -7.67 14.11
CA LEU A 39 -1.94 -7.17 12.74
C LEU A 39 -1.04 -8.13 11.95
N PRO A 40 -1.40 -8.43 10.68
CA PRO A 40 -0.61 -9.33 9.84
C PRO A 40 0.78 -8.77 9.62
N VAL A 41 1.78 -9.64 9.68
CA VAL A 41 3.18 -9.28 9.47
C VAL A 41 3.62 -9.82 8.11
N SER A 42 3.99 -8.91 7.21
CA SER A 42 4.70 -9.26 5.99
C SER A 42 6.19 -9.34 6.30
N LYS A 43 6.78 -10.52 6.17
CA LYS A 43 8.21 -10.75 6.39
C LYS A 43 8.93 -10.93 5.06
N LYS A 44 10.00 -10.18 4.85
CA LYS A 44 10.95 -10.34 3.74
C LYS A 44 12.36 -10.52 4.31
N ALA A 45 13.32 -10.83 3.46
CA ALA A 45 14.70 -11.08 3.88
C ALA A 45 15.32 -9.91 4.68
N SER A 46 15.00 -8.67 4.32
CA SER A 46 15.57 -7.45 4.92
C SER A 46 14.66 -6.72 5.90
N VAL A 47 13.35 -7.01 5.89
CA VAL A 47 12.34 -6.16 6.54
C VAL A 47 11.17 -6.98 7.08
N GLU A 48 10.66 -6.58 8.24
CA GLU A 48 9.33 -6.96 8.72
C GLU A 48 8.42 -5.73 8.70
N GLN A 49 7.24 -5.84 8.10
CA GLN A 49 6.31 -4.73 7.95
C GLN A 49 4.91 -5.11 8.42
N ARG A 50 4.23 -4.16 9.09
CA ARG A 50 2.83 -4.23 9.46
C ARG A 50 2.11 -3.00 8.92
N GLN A 51 1.11 -3.20 8.07
CA GLN A 51 0.20 -2.12 7.69
C GLN A 51 -0.82 -1.91 8.80
N ILE A 52 -0.96 -0.67 9.27
CA ILE A 52 -1.88 -0.31 10.35
C ILE A 52 -3.20 0.18 9.74
N LEU A 53 -3.11 1.10 8.78
CA LEU A 53 -4.24 1.60 8.01
C LEU A 53 -3.78 2.19 6.67
N GLU A 54 -4.69 2.23 5.70
CA GLU A 54 -4.51 2.86 4.40
C GLU A 54 -5.88 3.25 3.84
N GLY A 55 -6.01 4.45 3.32
CA GLY A 55 -7.26 4.90 2.72
C GLY A 55 -7.39 6.42 2.60
N THR A 56 -8.62 6.89 2.40
CA THR A 56 -8.96 8.33 2.38
C THR A 56 -9.38 8.81 3.77
N THR A 57 -9.18 10.10 4.05
CA THR A 57 -9.72 10.80 5.23
C THR A 57 -10.34 12.13 4.80
N PRO A 58 -11.08 12.84 5.65
CA PRO A 58 -11.57 14.19 5.32
C PRO A 58 -10.47 15.19 4.95
N ALA A 59 -9.25 15.02 5.49
CA ALA A 59 -8.13 15.92 5.26
C ALA A 59 -7.15 15.43 4.17
N PHE A 60 -7.07 14.11 3.94
CA PHE A 60 -6.08 13.50 3.05
C PHE A 60 -6.73 12.62 1.98
N LYS A 61 -6.38 12.87 0.72
CA LYS A 61 -6.76 12.00 -0.42
C LYS A 61 -6.16 10.59 -0.32
N HIS A 62 -5.05 10.46 0.40
CA HIS A 62 -4.40 9.20 0.69
C HIS A 62 -3.62 9.35 2.00
N LEU A 63 -3.93 8.50 2.98
CA LEU A 63 -3.18 8.37 4.22
C LEU A 63 -2.84 6.91 4.40
N LYS A 64 -1.55 6.62 4.59
CA LYS A 64 -1.05 5.29 4.91
C LYS A 64 -0.18 5.34 6.15
N VAL A 65 -0.42 4.42 7.07
CA VAL A 65 0.39 4.26 8.28
C VAL A 65 0.81 2.80 8.37
N HIS A 66 2.12 2.59 8.47
CA HIS A 66 2.69 1.26 8.66
C HIS A 66 3.87 1.33 9.63
N ALA A 67 4.17 0.20 10.25
CA ALA A 67 5.39 0.02 11.02
C ALA A 67 6.34 -0.90 10.27
N THR A 68 7.61 -0.50 10.25
CA THR A 68 8.68 -1.20 9.53
C THR A 68 9.84 -1.46 10.47
N THR A 69 10.30 -2.70 10.53
CA THR A 69 11.53 -3.11 11.22
C THR A 69 12.55 -3.51 10.18
N LEU A 70 13.67 -2.78 10.12
CA LEU A 70 14.79 -3.08 9.25
C LEU A 70 15.81 -3.93 10.00
N LYS A 71 16.39 -4.92 9.30
CA LYS A 71 17.61 -5.56 9.77
C LYS A 71 18.78 -4.57 9.70
N PRO A 72 19.83 -4.75 10.51
CA PRO A 72 21.00 -3.88 10.49
C PRO A 72 21.57 -3.72 9.08
N HIS A 73 21.87 -2.48 8.70
CA HIS A 73 22.45 -2.10 7.41
C HIS A 73 21.61 -2.49 6.18
N GLN A 74 20.31 -2.72 6.34
CA GLN A 74 19.38 -3.00 5.24
C GLN A 74 18.49 -1.80 4.93
N ALA A 75 17.93 -1.80 3.71
CA ALA A 75 16.90 -0.85 3.27
C ALA A 75 15.58 -1.59 2.99
N PRO A 76 14.41 -0.93 3.16
CA PRO A 76 13.11 -1.54 2.88
C PRO A 76 12.88 -1.78 1.38
N HIS A 77 13.45 -0.91 0.54
CA HIS A 77 13.37 -0.92 -0.91
C HIS A 77 14.51 -0.08 -1.51
N PRO A 78 14.77 -0.16 -2.84
CA PRO A 78 15.65 0.77 -3.53
C PRO A 78 15.20 2.24 -3.37
N SER A 79 16.15 3.16 -3.55
CA SER A 79 15.87 4.61 -3.51
C SER A 79 14.85 5.00 -4.58
N HIS A 80 13.83 5.73 -4.19
CA HIS A 80 12.80 6.25 -5.10
C HIS A 80 12.19 7.54 -4.54
N LYS A 81 11.34 8.17 -5.35
CA LYS A 81 10.53 9.33 -4.96
C LYS A 81 9.06 8.98 -5.17
N HIS A 82 8.20 9.48 -4.30
CA HIS A 82 6.76 9.42 -4.47
C HIS A 82 6.18 10.83 -4.34
N SER A 83 4.96 11.03 -4.86
CA SER A 83 4.22 12.29 -4.75
C SER A 83 3.76 12.60 -3.32
N ASP A 84 3.63 11.55 -2.50
CA ASP A 84 3.13 11.68 -1.14
C ASP A 84 4.21 12.29 -0.23
N GLU A 85 3.82 12.96 0.84
CA GLU A 85 4.74 13.34 1.90
C GLU A 85 4.98 12.14 2.83
N GLU A 86 6.19 12.02 3.41
CA GLU A 86 6.53 10.93 4.34
C GLU A 86 7.00 11.47 5.69
N LEU A 87 6.36 11.02 6.77
CA LEU A 87 6.79 11.25 8.15
C LEU A 87 7.33 9.95 8.74
N VAL A 88 8.60 9.98 9.17
CA VAL A 88 9.24 8.83 9.80
C VAL A 88 9.44 9.09 11.30
N ILE A 89 8.96 8.18 12.13
CA ILE A 89 9.15 8.20 13.59
C ILE A 89 10.00 6.99 13.99
N VAL A 90 11.21 7.24 14.51
CA VAL A 90 12.11 6.18 14.98
C VAL A 90 11.66 5.73 16.38
N LYS A 91 11.07 4.54 16.47
CA LYS A 91 10.63 3.94 17.74
C LYS A 91 11.79 3.37 18.56
N GLU A 92 12.68 2.62 17.92
CA GLU A 92 13.81 1.92 18.52
C GLU A 92 15.01 1.88 17.56
N GLY A 93 16.24 1.85 18.09
CA GLY A 93 17.48 1.70 17.30
C GLY A 93 18.05 3.01 16.71
N GLU A 94 18.80 2.90 15.62
CA GLU A 94 19.31 4.03 14.83
C GLU A 94 18.94 3.81 13.36
N LEU A 95 18.43 4.86 12.72
CA LEU A 95 18.08 4.90 11.31
C LEU A 95 18.96 5.93 10.59
N THR A 96 19.58 5.53 9.48
CA THR A 96 20.19 6.49 8.55
C THR A 96 19.21 6.75 7.41
N VAL A 97 18.77 7.99 7.27
CA VAL A 97 17.89 8.45 6.18
C VAL A 97 18.74 9.14 5.12
N THR A 98 18.48 8.88 3.85
CA THR A 98 19.14 9.56 2.73
C THR A 98 18.10 10.32 1.91
N ILE A 99 18.26 11.64 1.76
CA ILE A 99 17.37 12.51 0.97
C ILE A 99 18.24 13.33 0.02
N GLU A 100 17.98 13.26 -1.28
CA GLU A 100 18.83 13.90 -2.32
C GLU A 100 20.34 13.65 -2.15
N GLY A 101 20.72 12.44 -1.70
CA GLY A 101 22.12 12.07 -1.45
C GLY A 101 22.68 12.49 -0.08
N PHE A 102 21.98 13.35 0.67
CA PHE A 102 22.37 13.76 2.01
C PHE A 102 21.96 12.72 3.05
N LYS A 103 22.91 12.28 3.88
CA LYS A 103 22.68 11.27 4.92
C LYS A 103 22.48 11.91 6.29
N ILE A 104 21.43 11.51 6.98
CA ILE A 104 21.11 11.98 8.33
C ILE A 104 20.85 10.77 9.22
N LYS A 105 21.58 10.68 10.33
CA LYS A 105 21.33 9.66 11.36
C LYS A 105 20.29 10.16 12.35
N LYS A 106 19.31 9.31 12.66
CA LYS A 106 18.22 9.56 13.60
C LYS A 106 18.08 8.38 14.55
N SER A 107 18.00 8.68 15.85
CA SER A 107 17.65 7.74 16.90
C SER A 107 16.34 8.20 17.57
N PRO A 108 15.69 7.35 18.40
CA PRO A 108 14.49 7.74 19.11
C PRO A 108 14.70 9.03 19.89
N THR A 109 13.88 10.03 19.59
CA THR A 109 13.89 11.27 20.36
C THR A 109 13.10 11.02 21.65
N ARG A 110 13.78 11.07 22.80
CA ARG A 110 13.11 10.92 24.09
C ARG A 110 12.17 12.11 24.30
N CYS A 111 10.87 11.93 24.07
CA CYS A 111 9.88 12.85 24.60
C CYS A 111 9.93 12.74 26.13
N LYS A 112 10.52 13.74 26.78
CA LYS A 112 10.25 13.98 28.20
C LYS A 112 8.88 14.61 28.25
N LEU A 113 7.89 13.84 28.70
CA LEU A 113 6.65 14.43 29.19
C LEU A 113 7.05 15.25 30.44
N ASN A 114 6.89 16.56 30.32
CA ASN A 114 7.00 17.54 31.38
C ASN A 114 5.79 17.46 32.30
#